data_AF-A0A914UL67-F1
#
_entry.id   AF-A0A914UL67-F1
#
_cell.length_a   1.000
_cell.length_b   1.000
_cell.length_c   1.000
_cell.angle_alpha   90.00
_cell.angle_beta   90.00
_cell.angle_gamma   90.00
#
_symmetry.space_group_name_H-M   'P 1'
#
loop_
_entity.id
_entity.type
_entity.pdbx_description
1 polymer ?
#
loop_
_entity_poly.entity_id
_entity_poly.type
_entity_poly.pdbx_seq_one_letter_code
_entity_poly.pdbx_strand_id
1 'polypeptide(L)' 'MLHQNGYPIKSSATVLLGAQWGDEGKGKIIDYLIGKEGVEVTARCQGGNNAGHTVIVNGRSYDFHILPSGIIHEGCVAVI' A
#
# COMPACT_ATOMS: atom_id res chain seq x y z
N MET A 1 -6.11 -12.37 19.38
CA MET A 1 -6.23 -12.87 18.00
C MET A 1 -7.64 -13.41 17.83
N LEU A 2 -8.40 -12.91 16.86
CA LEU A 2 -9.71 -13.46 16.55
C LEU A 2 -9.51 -14.88 15.99
N HIS A 3 -10.27 -15.85 16.50
CA HIS A 3 -10.21 -17.25 16.07
C HIS A 3 -11.53 -17.58 15.37
N GLN A 4 -11.46 -18.10 14.15
CA GLN A 4 -12.58 -18.85 13.56
C GLN A 4 -12.28 -20.34 13.71
N ASN A 5 -13.18 -21.09 14.34
CA ASN A 5 -13.11 -22.55 14.45
C ASN A 5 -11.80 -23.11 15.03
N GLY A 6 -11.16 -22.40 15.96
CA GLY A 6 -9.96 -22.91 16.67
C GLY A 6 -8.65 -22.86 15.89
N TYR A 7 -8.65 -22.35 14.65
CA TYR A 7 -7.44 -22.07 13.88
C TYR A 7 -7.14 -20.57 13.90
N PRO A 8 -5.85 -20.16 13.96
CA PRO A 8 -5.49 -18.77 13.79
C PRO A 8 -6.02 -18.29 12.44
N ILE A 9 -6.73 -17.15 12.43
CA ILE A 9 -7.17 -16.53 11.18
C ILE A 9 -5.93 -16.27 10.34
N LYS A 10 -5.87 -16.92 9.18
CA LYS A 10 -4.78 -16.72 8.23
C LYS A 10 -5.01 -15.37 7.55
N SER A 11 -4.32 -14.34 8.01
CA SER A 11 -4.32 -13.04 7.34
C SER A 11 -3.73 -13.20 5.94
N SER A 12 -4.46 -12.75 4.92
CA SER A 12 -4.01 -12.75 3.53
C SER A 12 -3.42 -11.38 3.16
N ALA A 13 -2.40 -11.38 2.31
CA ALA A 13 -1.87 -10.15 1.71
C ALA A 13 -2.53 -9.91 0.34
N THR A 14 -3.04 -8.70 0.13
CA THR A 14 -3.42 -8.22 -1.21
C THR A 14 -2.17 -7.73 -1.92
N VAL A 15 -1.91 -8.25 -3.12
CA VAL A 15 -0.70 -7.95 -3.89
C VAL A 15 -1.07 -7.19 -5.15
N LEU A 16 -0.50 -6.00 -5.33
CA LEU A 16 -0.67 -5.19 -6.54
C LEU A 16 0.60 -5.23 -7.38
N LEU A 17 0.50 -5.75 -8.61
CA LEU A 17 1.60 -5.89 -9.56
C LEU A 17 1.30 -5.12 -10.85
N GLY A 18 2.36 -4.63 -11.50
CA GLY A 18 2.26 -4.11 -12.86
C GLY A 18 2.13 -5.26 -13.83
N ALA A 19 1.19 -5.17 -14.76
CA ALA A 19 0.97 -6.19 -15.79
C ALA A 19 1.73 -5.87 -17.09
N GLN A 20 2.34 -4.68 -17.19
CA GLN A 20 3.02 -4.17 -18.37
C GLN A 20 4.44 -3.71 -18.00
N TRP A 21 4.92 -2.64 -18.63
CA TRP A 21 6.27 -2.09 -18.45
C TRP A 21 6.30 -0.82 -17.60
N GLY A 22 5.43 -0.71 -16.59
CA GLY A 22 5.38 0.45 -15.70
C GLY A 22 4.31 1.47 -16.09
N ASP A 23 4.24 2.54 -15.29
CA ASP A 23 3.32 3.67 -15.45
C ASP A 23 1.83 3.32 -15.54
N GLU A 24 1.42 2.15 -15.03
CA GLU A 24 0.02 1.70 -15.06
C GLU A 24 -0.87 2.40 -14.02
N GLY A 25 -0.34 3.38 -13.28
CA GLY A 25 -1.10 4.11 -12.25
C GLY A 25 -1.33 3.32 -10.95
N LYS A 26 -0.47 2.34 -10.64
CA LYS A 26 -0.58 1.46 -9.46
C LYS A 26 -0.78 2.22 -8.14
N GLY A 27 -0.11 3.36 -7.96
CA GLY A 27 -0.22 4.14 -6.73
C GLY A 27 -1.66 4.61 -6.44
N LYS A 28 -2.43 4.99 -7.47
CA LYS A 28 -3.84 5.35 -7.32
C LYS A 28 -4.70 4.16 -6.85
N ILE A 29 -4.37 2.95 -7.30
CA ILE A 29 -5.06 1.73 -6.89
C ILE A 29 -4.72 1.38 -5.44
N ILE A 30 -3.45 1.51 -5.04
CA ILE A 30 -3.02 1.33 -3.64
C ILE A 30 -3.82 2.25 -2.72
N ASP A 31 -3.86 3.55 -3.05
CA ASP A 31 -4.56 4.54 -2.23
C ASP A 31 -6.06 4.21 -2.07
N TYR A 32 -6.71 3.80 -3.17
CA TYR A 32 -8.10 3.35 -3.14
C TYR A 32 -8.31 2.10 -2.26
N LEU A 33 -7.43 1.10 -2.37
CA LEU A 33 -7.53 -0.14 -1.59
C LEU A 33 -7.36 0.11 -0.10
N ILE A 34 -6.44 1.00 0.31
CA ILE A 34 -6.23 1.30 1.72
C ILE A 34 -7.50 1.88 2.34
N GLY A 35 -8.10 2.89 1.70
CA GLY A 35 -9.33 3.51 2.19
C GLY A 35 -10.55 2.59 2.13
N LYS A 36 -10.62 1.69 1.14
CA LYS A 36 -11.77 0.78 0.97
C LYS A 36 -11.73 -0.43 1.92
N GLU A 37 -10.55 -1.02 2.10
CA GLU A 37 -10.39 -2.29 2.82
C GLU A 37 -9.89 -2.09 4.25
N GLY A 38 -9.58 -0.85 4.67
CA GLY A 38 -9.06 -0.57 6.00
C GLY A 38 -7.68 -1.18 6.21
N VAL A 39 -6.78 -1.01 5.23
CA VAL A 39 -5.45 -1.63 5.24
C VAL A 39 -4.57 -1.01 6.33
N GLU A 40 -4.22 -1.81 7.34
CA GLU A 40 -3.39 -1.37 8.48
C GLU A 40 -1.88 -1.46 8.19
N VAL A 41 -1.47 -2.20 7.15
CA VAL A 41 -0.06 -2.41 6.80
C VAL A 41 0.13 -2.30 5.29
N THR A 42 1.07 -1.45 4.86
CA THR A 42 1.53 -1.41 3.47
C THR A 42 3.01 -1.77 3.39
N ALA A 43 3.36 -2.60 2.42
CA ALA A 43 4.71 -3.15 2.29
C ALA A 43 5.26 -2.97 0.87
N ARG A 44 6.57 -2.69 0.78
CA ARG A 44 7.36 -2.82 -0.45
C ARG A 44 8.24 -4.04 -0.31
N CYS A 45 8.15 -5.01 -1.22
CA CYS A 45 8.91 -6.27 -1.11
C CYS A 45 10.18 -6.30 -1.97
N GLN A 46 10.28 -5.45 -3.00
CA GLN A 46 11.37 -5.40 -3.97
C GLN A 46 11.52 -4.01 -4.59
N GLY A 47 12.62 -3.83 -5.33
CA GLY A 47 12.91 -2.64 -6.13
C GLY A 47 13.77 -1.60 -5.40
N GLY A 48 13.81 -0.38 -5.96
CA GLY A 48 14.57 0.76 -5.45
C GLY A 48 13.76 2.07 -5.52
N ASN A 49 14.44 3.20 -5.66
CA ASN A 49 13.84 4.55 -5.76
C ASN A 49 13.53 4.99 -7.20
N ASN A 50 13.50 4.04 -8.13
CA ASN A 50 13.52 4.24 -9.58
C ASN A 50 12.20 4.82 -10.13
N ALA A 51 11.10 4.66 -9.39
CA ALA A 51 9.77 5.13 -9.76
C ALA A 51 9.18 5.90 -8.59
N GLY A 52 8.56 7.04 -8.91
CA GLY A 52 7.88 7.90 -7.95
C GLY A 52 6.37 7.69 -7.99
N HIS A 53 5.72 7.87 -6.85
CA HIS A 53 4.28 8.05 -6.76
C HIS A 53 3.96 9.28 -5.95
N THR A 54 3.31 10.25 -6.59
CA THR A 54 2.84 11.47 -5.93
C THR A 54 1.40 11.27 -5.45
N VAL A 55 1.14 11.60 -4.19
CA VAL A 55 -0.20 11.65 -3.61
C VAL A 55 -0.52 13.07 -3.19
N ILE A 56 -1.74 13.53 -3.46
CA ILE A 56 -2.23 14.84 -3.04
C ILE A 56 -3.32 14.63 -1.99
N VAL A 57 -3.07 15.08 -0.77
CA VAL A 57 -4.03 15.02 0.34
C VAL A 57 -4.27 16.42 0.87
N ASN A 58 -5.53 16.85 0.91
CA ASN A 58 -5.92 18.18 1.43
C ASN A 58 -5.10 19.33 0.81
N GLY A 59 -4.82 19.26 -0.50
CA GLY A 59 -4.04 20.26 -1.23
C GLY A 59 -2.52 20.19 -1.02
N ARG A 60 -2.01 19.25 -0.21
CA ARG A 60 -0.58 19.01 -0.02
C ARG A 60 -0.10 17.83 -0.85
N SER A 61 0.98 18.05 -1.60
CA SER A 61 1.65 17.01 -2.38
C SER A 61 2.69 16.26 -1.56
N TYR A 62 2.76 14.95 -1.75
CA TYR A 62 3.74 14.04 -1.14
C TYR A 62 4.34 13.15 -2.22
N ASP A 63 5.67 13.17 -2.35
CA ASP A 63 6.40 12.40 -3.36
C ASP A 63 7.09 11.19 -2.72
N PHE A 64 6.65 9.99 -3.11
CA PHE A 64 7.17 8.72 -2.59
C PHE A 64 8.01 7.99 -3.62
N HIS A 65 9.21 7.55 -3.25
CA HIS A 65 10.05 6.69 -4.09
C HIS A 65 10.27 5.31 -3.47
N ILE A 66 10.76 5.29 -2.22
CA ILE A 66 11.05 4.06 -1.46
C ILE A 66 9.90 3.71 -0.52
N LEU A 67 9.48 4.68 0.29
CA LEU A 67 8.44 4.46 1.29
C LEU A 67 7.12 4.04 0.61
N PRO A 68 6.41 3.02 1.13
CA PRO A 68 5.02 2.77 0.75
C PRO A 68 4.19 4.04 0.94
N SER A 69 3.45 4.45 -0.09
CA SER A 69 2.61 5.65 -0.03
C SER A 69 1.48 5.55 0.98
N GLY A 70 1.14 4.33 1.42
CA GLY A 70 0.11 4.11 2.43
C GLY A 70 0.40 4.73 3.80
N ILE A 71 1.65 5.13 4.08
CA ILE A 71 2.03 5.84 5.31
C ILE A 71 1.26 7.16 5.52
N ILE A 72 0.62 7.70 4.47
CA ILE A 72 -0.24 8.88 4.60
C ILE A 72 -1.54 8.59 5.34
N HIS A 73 -1.96 7.33 5.40
CA HIS A 73 -3.20 6.91 6.04
C HIS A 73 -2.95 6.72 7.54
N GLU A 74 -3.76 7.38 8.35
CA GLU A 74 -3.61 7.33 9.81
C GLU A 74 -3.72 5.88 10.31
N GLY A 75 -2.76 5.47 11.15
CA GLY A 75 -2.68 4.11 11.66
C GLY A 75 -2.08 3.07 10.70
N CYS A 76 -1.77 3.44 9.45
CA CYS A 76 -1.14 2.52 8.50
C CYS A 76 0.37 2.41 8.74
N VAL A 77 0.86 1.20 8.99
CA VAL A 77 2.28 0.91 9.18
C VAL A 77 2.94 0.63 7.83
N ALA A 78 4.04 1.33 7.55
CA ALA A 78 4.85 1.12 6.36
C ALA A 78 6.01 0.15 6.63
N VAL A 79 6.17 -0.86 5.77
CA VAL A 79 7.24 -1.87 5.83
C VAL A 79 8.02 -1.90 4.51
N ILE A 80 9.33 -2.10 4.58
CA ILE A 80 10.24 -2.34 3.45
C ILE A 80 10.96 -3.66 3.68
#